data_AF-A0A2G9SML7-F1
#
_entry.id   AF-A0A2G9SML7-F1
#
_cell.length_a   1.000
_cell.length_b   1.000
_cell.length_c   1.000
_cell.angle_alpha   90.00
_cell.angle_beta   90.00
_cell.angle_gamma   90.00
#
_symmetry.space_group_name_H-M   'P 1'
#
loop_
_entity.id
_entity.type
_entity.pdbx_description
1 polymer ?
#
loop_
_entity_poly.entity_id
_entity_poly.type
_entity_poly.pdbx_seq_one_letter_code
_entity_poly.pdbx_strand_id
1 'polypeptide(L)'
;GSGKSFPILEQEINTVSEIQTLFPTFKSVPIYNDEADPLVGWSTPQSWRGDVTYAAMVVKVIDEHLDYMLSNDSQRMNYSLLSNDNAFMNYYPHYFTQRTLTARFQMNNTKPPHVQMVRKPVLTVMGLLALLGEVHISTQIYIDDNKSINDNIIGVIASTHDPEKDIQSDSWQSTILLYASDDNKTSTDIKFLTLNFTNFPKSKGNFFQLFIKQALLMFCFICCTTF
;
A
#
# COMPACT_ATOMS: atom_id res chain seq x y z
N GLY A 1 -0.52 12.50 10.02
CA GLY A 1 -1.47 12.27 8.91
C GLY A 1 -2.18 13.54 8.42
N SER A 2 -3.18 14.06 9.14
CA SER A 2 -4.00 15.23 8.73
C SER A 2 -4.61 15.14 7.31
N GLY A 3 -4.91 13.93 6.84
CA GLY A 3 -5.41 13.66 5.50
C GLY A 3 -4.34 13.58 4.41
N LYS A 4 -3.06 13.52 4.78
CA LYS A 4 -1.90 13.40 3.90
C LYS A 4 -1.01 12.21 4.29
N SER A 5 -0.30 11.67 3.32
CA SER A 5 0.56 10.49 3.46
C SER A 5 1.89 10.85 4.14
N PHE A 6 2.72 11.66 3.47
CA PHE A 6 4.06 12.04 3.90
C PHE A 6 4.18 12.58 5.35
N PRO A 7 3.24 13.41 5.87
CA PRO A 7 3.33 13.88 7.25
C PRO A 7 3.22 12.79 8.31
N ILE A 8 2.80 11.56 7.98
CA ILE A 8 2.83 10.42 8.92
C ILE A 8 4.29 10.07 9.23
N LEU A 9 5.06 9.75 8.19
CA LEU A 9 6.47 9.38 8.30
C LEU A 9 7.31 10.51 8.90
N GLU A 10 7.09 11.75 8.50
CA GLU A 10 7.81 12.91 9.07
C GLU A 10 7.61 13.04 10.58
N GLN A 11 6.37 12.83 11.07
CA GLN A 11 6.06 12.87 12.50
C GLN A 11 6.72 11.73 13.26
N GLU A 12 6.75 10.52 12.68
CA GLU A 12 7.43 9.37 13.27
C GLU A 12 8.94 9.59 13.37
N ILE A 13 9.59 10.06 12.29
CA ILE A 13 11.02 10.38 12.26
C ILE A 13 11.37 11.37 13.37
N ASN A 14 10.62 12.48 13.44
CA ASN A 14 10.87 13.51 14.45
C ASN A 14 10.69 12.97 15.87
N THR A 15 9.62 12.21 16.11
CA THR A 15 9.30 11.65 17.43
C THR A 15 10.36 10.64 17.88
N VAL A 16 10.75 9.71 17.00
CA VAL A 16 11.77 8.70 17.33
C VAL A 16 13.14 9.32 17.50
N SER A 17 13.49 10.33 16.69
CA SER A 17 14.74 11.07 16.85
C SER A 17 14.84 11.75 18.23
N GLU A 18 13.74 12.34 18.71
CA GLU A 18 13.66 12.90 20.06
C GLU A 18 13.81 11.80 21.13
N ILE A 19 13.08 10.69 21.01
CA ILE A 19 13.17 9.55 21.94
C ILE A 19 14.60 9.01 22.01
N GLN A 20 15.26 8.80 20.87
CA GLN A 20 16.62 8.25 20.81
C GLN A 20 17.68 9.25 21.28
N THR A 21 17.39 10.55 21.20
CA THR A 21 18.25 11.61 21.78
C THR A 21 18.15 11.62 23.30
N LEU A 22 16.92 11.53 23.85
CA LEU A 22 16.68 11.50 25.30
C LEU A 22 17.05 10.17 25.95
N PHE A 23 16.87 9.06 25.22
CA PHE A 23 17.07 7.69 25.68
C PHE A 23 17.93 6.90 24.68
N PRO A 24 19.26 7.12 24.64
CA PRO A 24 20.14 6.47 23.65
C PRO A 24 20.12 4.93 23.69
N THR A 25 19.78 4.34 24.83
CA THR A 25 19.62 2.89 25.00
C THR A 25 18.48 2.31 24.17
N PHE A 26 17.55 3.14 23.68
CA PHE A 26 16.40 2.71 22.87
C PHE A 26 16.66 2.72 21.37
N LYS A 27 17.87 3.07 20.90
CA LYS A 27 18.20 3.07 19.46
C LYS A 27 17.96 1.73 18.75
N SER A 28 18.15 0.62 19.44
CA SER A 28 17.94 -0.73 18.88
C SER A 28 16.51 -1.25 19.06
N VAL A 29 15.65 -0.54 19.81
CA VAL A 29 14.29 -1.01 20.12
C VAL A 29 13.41 -0.87 18.87
N PRO A 30 12.69 -1.93 18.47
CA PRO A 30 11.73 -1.87 17.36
C PRO A 30 10.67 -0.78 17.58
N ILE A 31 10.41 0.00 16.53
CA ILE A 31 9.39 1.05 16.51
C ILE A 31 8.18 0.57 15.72
N TYR A 32 7.01 0.69 16.33
CA TYR A 32 5.72 0.40 15.73
C TYR A 32 4.89 1.68 15.65
N ASN A 33 4.16 1.85 14.55
CA ASN A 33 2.98 2.69 14.53
C ASN A 33 1.75 1.80 14.31
N ASP A 34 1.02 1.56 15.38
CA ASP A 34 -0.15 0.68 15.39
C ASP A 34 -1.45 1.38 14.93
N GLU A 35 -1.41 2.71 14.73
CA GLU A 35 -2.51 3.55 14.24
C GLU A 35 -2.04 4.55 13.18
N ALA A 36 -1.35 4.07 12.15
CA ALA A 36 -0.74 4.86 11.07
C ALA A 36 -1.76 5.37 10.04
N ASP A 37 -2.88 5.91 10.51
CA ASP A 37 -3.99 6.29 9.66
C ASP A 37 -3.81 7.68 9.03
N PRO A 38 -4.28 7.88 7.78
CA PRO A 38 -4.28 9.19 7.13
C PRO A 38 -4.93 10.31 7.94
N LEU A 39 -6.06 10.02 8.59
CA LEU A 39 -6.86 11.01 9.31
C LEU A 39 -7.50 10.38 10.54
N VAL A 40 -7.37 11.05 11.68
CA VAL A 40 -7.99 10.69 12.97
C VAL A 40 -9.52 10.68 12.88
N GLY A 41 -10.16 9.89 13.74
CA GLY A 41 -11.62 9.77 13.81
C GLY A 41 -12.16 8.87 12.71
N TRP A 42 -12.15 7.56 12.96
CA TRP A 42 -12.59 6.53 12.00
C TRP A 42 -14.06 6.68 11.57
N SER A 43 -14.92 7.18 12.47
CA SER A 43 -16.36 7.30 12.28
C SER A 43 -16.79 8.57 11.52
N THR A 44 -15.90 9.55 11.38
CA THR A 44 -16.17 10.78 10.63
C THR A 44 -16.38 10.45 9.14
N PRO A 45 -17.51 10.83 8.52
CA PRO A 45 -17.75 10.53 7.12
C PRO A 45 -16.82 11.32 6.21
N GLN A 46 -16.11 10.62 5.34
CA GLN A 46 -15.25 11.16 4.30
C GLN A 46 -15.49 10.39 3.00
N SER A 47 -15.71 11.08 1.88
CA SER A 47 -16.00 10.44 0.59
C SER A 47 -14.86 9.53 0.13
N TRP A 48 -13.62 10.01 0.23
CA TRP A 48 -12.40 9.31 -0.18
C TRP A 48 -12.12 8.01 0.61
N ARG A 49 -12.73 7.81 1.79
CA ARG A 49 -12.63 6.56 2.57
C ARG A 49 -13.39 5.39 1.94
N GLY A 50 -14.32 5.68 1.03
CA GLY A 50 -15.22 4.69 0.45
C GLY A 50 -14.72 4.03 -0.84
N ASP A 51 -13.81 4.68 -1.55
CA ASP A 51 -13.40 4.32 -2.89
C ASP A 51 -11.88 4.02 -2.98
N VAL A 52 -11.36 4.06 -4.21
CA VAL A 52 -9.96 3.74 -4.52
C VAL A 52 -8.97 4.81 -4.02
N THR A 53 -9.44 6.00 -3.66
CA THR A 53 -8.59 7.09 -3.17
C THR A 53 -7.92 6.69 -1.85
N TYR A 54 -8.69 6.17 -0.89
CA TYR A 54 -8.10 5.63 0.35
C TYR A 54 -7.20 4.43 0.10
N ALA A 55 -7.57 3.54 -0.83
CA ALA A 55 -6.75 2.37 -1.15
C ALA A 55 -5.36 2.77 -1.70
N ALA A 56 -5.32 3.70 -2.66
CA ALA A 56 -4.06 4.19 -3.22
C ALA A 56 -3.23 4.97 -2.19
N MET A 57 -3.89 5.73 -1.31
CA MET A 57 -3.21 6.45 -0.24
C MET A 57 -2.55 5.50 0.77
N VAL A 58 -3.19 4.37 1.12
CA VAL A 58 -2.58 3.35 1.99
C VAL A 58 -1.32 2.76 1.36
N VAL A 59 -1.35 2.45 0.05
CA VAL A 59 -0.15 1.96 -0.65
C VAL A 59 0.95 3.00 -0.66
N LYS A 60 0.61 4.27 -0.94
CA LYS A 60 1.57 5.38 -0.92
C LYS A 60 2.25 5.52 0.44
N VAL A 61 1.49 5.45 1.55
CA VAL A 61 2.07 5.49 2.89
C VAL A 61 3.07 4.35 3.08
N ILE A 62 2.73 3.13 2.66
CA ILE A 62 3.64 1.97 2.76
C ILE A 62 4.90 2.17 1.91
N ASP A 63 4.76 2.66 0.68
CA ASP A 63 5.89 2.94 -0.22
C ASP A 63 6.85 3.98 0.39
N GLU A 64 6.32 5.08 0.91
CA GLU A 64 7.11 6.12 1.59
C GLU A 64 7.92 5.55 2.77
N HIS A 65 7.35 4.61 3.54
CA HIS A 65 8.07 3.95 4.63
C HIS A 65 9.13 2.99 4.12
N LEU A 66 8.84 2.22 3.06
CA LEU A 66 9.82 1.32 2.43
C LEU A 66 11.01 2.11 1.89
N ASP A 67 10.77 3.20 1.16
CA ASP A 67 11.82 4.09 0.63
C ASP A 67 12.71 4.64 1.75
N TYR A 68 12.10 5.12 2.84
CA TYR A 68 12.85 5.57 4.00
C TYR A 68 13.68 4.44 4.62
N MET A 69 13.08 3.25 4.77
CA MET A 69 13.76 2.05 5.28
C MET A 69 14.81 1.50 4.33
N LEU A 70 14.86 1.90 3.06
CA LEU A 70 15.89 1.50 2.10
C LEU A 70 16.94 2.59 1.89
N SER A 71 16.65 3.84 2.26
CA SER A 71 17.58 4.97 2.17
C SER A 71 18.84 4.79 3.03
N ASN A 72 20.02 5.13 2.51
CA ASN A 72 21.32 4.93 3.17
C ASN A 72 21.58 5.91 4.34
N ASP A 73 20.58 6.23 5.16
CA ASP A 73 20.75 7.12 6.30
C ASP A 73 21.29 6.37 7.52
N SER A 74 22.41 6.89 8.05
CA SER A 74 23.00 6.50 9.34
C SER A 74 22.05 6.63 10.55
N GLN A 75 20.92 7.33 10.39
CA GLN A 75 19.90 7.56 11.42
C GLN A 75 18.61 6.76 11.18
N ARG A 76 18.66 5.67 10.40
CA ARG A 76 17.48 4.85 10.14
C ARG A 76 16.88 4.31 11.45
N MET A 77 15.60 4.57 11.65
CA MET A 77 14.83 3.99 12.75
C MET A 77 14.68 2.48 12.57
N ASN A 78 14.72 1.71 13.66
CA ASN A 78 14.39 0.28 13.64
C ASN A 78 12.87 0.08 13.51
N TYR A 79 12.29 0.52 12.39
CA TYR A 79 10.87 0.43 12.12
C TYR A 79 10.50 -1.02 11.80
N SER A 80 9.41 -1.53 12.39
CA SER A 80 9.10 -2.96 12.31
C SER A 80 7.62 -3.25 12.06
N LEU A 81 6.71 -2.30 12.32
CA LEU A 81 5.28 -2.53 12.12
C LEU A 81 4.56 -1.22 11.81
N LEU A 82 3.75 -1.25 10.76
CA LEU A 82 2.77 -0.24 10.40
C LEU A 82 1.40 -0.88 10.36
N SER A 83 0.44 -0.37 11.12
CA SER A 83 -0.95 -0.84 11.10
C SER A 83 -1.91 0.28 10.75
N ASN A 84 -2.93 -0.04 9.96
CA ASN A 84 -4.06 0.84 9.69
C ASN A 84 -5.24 0.38 10.55
N ASP A 85 -5.74 1.25 11.42
CA ASP A 85 -6.83 0.91 12.33
C ASP A 85 -8.19 1.10 11.63
N ASN A 86 -8.55 0.12 10.79
CA ASN A 86 -9.71 0.19 9.91
C ASN A 86 -10.58 -1.09 9.94
N ALA A 87 -10.44 -1.93 10.97
CA ALA A 87 -11.28 -3.11 11.17
C ALA A 87 -12.66 -2.80 11.78
N PHE A 88 -13.01 -1.52 11.96
CA PHE A 88 -14.30 -1.09 12.49
C PHE A 88 -15.48 -1.50 11.60
N MET A 89 -16.67 -1.52 12.22
CA MET A 89 -17.94 -1.71 11.55
C MET A 89 -18.66 -0.38 11.38
N ASN A 90 -19.00 -0.01 10.15
CA ASN A 90 -19.66 1.26 9.87
C ASN A 90 -21.11 1.30 10.37
N TYR A 91 -21.65 2.51 10.54
CA TYR A 91 -23.03 2.78 10.96
C TYR A 91 -23.84 3.49 9.86
N TYR A 92 -25.16 3.29 9.87
CA TYR A 92 -26.09 4.09 9.08
C TYR A 92 -26.01 5.58 9.48
N PRO A 93 -26.10 6.54 8.54
CA PRO A 93 -26.28 6.40 7.09
C PRO A 93 -24.97 6.30 6.28
N HIS A 94 -23.83 6.11 6.94
CA HIS A 94 -22.49 6.22 6.36
C HIS A 94 -21.89 4.85 6.02
N TYR A 95 -22.45 4.20 4.99
CA TYR A 95 -22.05 2.84 4.63
C TYR A 95 -20.61 2.70 4.16
N PHE A 96 -20.15 3.63 3.32
CA PHE A 96 -18.81 3.58 2.70
C PHE A 96 -17.84 4.62 3.25
N THR A 97 -18.34 5.72 3.80
CA THR A 97 -17.54 6.92 4.09
C THR A 97 -16.82 6.89 5.44
N GLN A 98 -16.98 5.82 6.22
CA GLN A 98 -16.21 5.60 7.46
C GLN A 98 -14.93 4.79 7.17
N ARG A 99 -13.93 4.91 8.04
CA ARG A 99 -12.64 4.22 7.90
C ARG A 99 -12.78 2.76 8.30
N THR A 100 -13.25 1.96 7.35
CA THR A 100 -13.53 0.53 7.51
C THR A 100 -12.96 -0.29 6.34
N LEU A 101 -12.64 -1.56 6.54
CA LEU A 101 -12.28 -2.52 5.49
C LEU A 101 -13.50 -2.99 4.68
N THR A 102 -14.67 -3.04 5.32
CA THR A 102 -15.92 -3.50 4.73
C THR A 102 -17.03 -2.46 4.91
N ALA A 103 -18.01 -2.48 4.02
CA ALA A 103 -19.26 -1.75 4.14
C ALA A 103 -20.36 -2.71 4.58
N ARG A 104 -20.80 -2.56 5.82
CA ARG A 104 -21.86 -3.32 6.51
C ARG A 104 -23.23 -2.75 6.18
N PHE A 105 -24.14 -3.62 5.76
CA PHE A 105 -25.56 -3.35 5.54
C PHE A 105 -26.41 -4.20 6.48
N GLN A 106 -27.25 -3.54 7.29
CA GLN A 106 -28.20 -4.21 8.17
C GLN A 106 -29.52 -4.37 7.43
N MET A 107 -29.84 -5.60 7.02
CA MET A 107 -31.01 -5.94 6.21
C MET A 107 -32.26 -6.09 7.08
N ASN A 108 -32.64 -5.00 7.75
CA ASN A 108 -33.68 -4.98 8.79
C ASN A 108 -35.08 -5.40 8.29
N ASN A 109 -35.33 -5.29 6.99
CA ASN A 109 -36.62 -5.64 6.37
C ASN A 109 -36.77 -7.14 6.05
N THR A 110 -35.78 -7.96 6.36
CA THR A 110 -35.84 -9.42 6.20
C THR A 110 -36.27 -10.13 7.49
N LYS A 111 -36.72 -11.38 7.39
CA LYS A 111 -37.19 -12.19 8.53
C LYS A 111 -36.45 -13.54 8.55
N PRO A 112 -35.52 -13.78 9.48
CA PRO A 112 -35.00 -12.84 10.47
C PRO A 112 -34.15 -11.72 9.82
N PRO A 113 -33.98 -10.56 10.48
CA PRO A 113 -32.98 -9.58 10.06
C PRO A 113 -31.61 -10.22 9.97
N HIS A 114 -30.83 -9.82 8.96
CA HIS A 114 -29.47 -10.31 8.76
C HIS A 114 -28.53 -9.17 8.34
N VAL A 115 -27.23 -9.49 8.23
CA VAL A 115 -26.19 -8.52 7.86
C VAL A 115 -25.52 -8.97 6.56
N GLN A 116 -25.25 -8.03 5.67
CA GLN A 116 -24.42 -8.22 4.50
C GLN A 116 -23.19 -7.33 4.59
N MET A 117 -22.06 -7.79 4.07
CA MET A 117 -20.84 -6.99 3.99
C MET A 117 -20.36 -6.92 2.55
N VAL A 118 -19.96 -5.72 2.13
CA VAL A 118 -19.33 -5.48 0.84
C VAL A 118 -17.87 -5.12 1.09
N ARG A 119 -16.94 -5.83 0.43
CA ARG A 119 -15.51 -5.51 0.48
C ARG A 119 -15.25 -4.14 -0.13
N LYS A 120 -14.58 -3.26 0.62
CA LYS A 120 -14.16 -1.95 0.10
C LYS A 120 -12.83 -2.06 -0.66
N PRO A 121 -12.46 -1.05 -1.47
CA PRO A 121 -11.20 -1.06 -2.22
C PRO A 121 -9.95 -1.23 -1.34
N VAL A 122 -9.92 -0.61 -0.15
CA VAL A 122 -8.78 -0.74 0.77
C VAL A 122 -8.53 -2.19 1.20
N LEU A 123 -9.57 -2.99 1.48
CA LEU A 123 -9.38 -4.42 1.76
C LEU A 123 -8.89 -5.19 0.52
N THR A 124 -9.20 -4.71 -0.68
CA THR A 124 -8.65 -5.31 -1.91
C THR A 124 -7.16 -5.05 -2.03
N VAL A 125 -6.71 -3.83 -1.74
CA VAL A 125 -5.30 -3.47 -1.92
C VAL A 125 -4.41 -4.17 -0.90
N MET A 126 -4.92 -4.48 0.30
CA MET A 126 -4.21 -5.37 1.23
C MET A 126 -3.92 -6.75 0.61
N GLY A 127 -4.85 -7.29 -0.19
CA GLY A 127 -4.63 -8.52 -0.94
C GLY A 127 -3.64 -8.39 -2.10
N LEU A 128 -3.49 -7.19 -2.68
CA LEU A 128 -2.48 -6.90 -3.69
C LEU A 128 -1.08 -6.76 -3.06
N LEU A 129 -0.99 -6.05 -1.94
CA LEU A 129 0.24 -5.93 -1.15
C LEU A 129 0.74 -7.30 -0.65
N ALA A 130 -0.17 -8.22 -0.34
CA ALA A 130 0.17 -9.59 0.05
C ALA A 130 0.82 -10.44 -1.06
N LEU A 131 0.86 -9.95 -2.31
CA LEU A 131 1.54 -10.60 -3.43
C LEU A 131 2.97 -10.09 -3.65
N LEU A 132 3.43 -9.14 -2.85
CA LEU A 132 4.82 -8.70 -2.85
C LEU A 132 5.72 -9.83 -2.32
N GLY A 133 6.87 -10.03 -2.97
CA GLY A 133 7.91 -10.96 -2.56
C GLY A 133 8.85 -10.36 -1.51
N GLU A 134 9.79 -11.18 -1.05
CA GLU A 134 10.72 -10.88 0.03
C GLU A 134 11.93 -10.02 -0.39
N VAL A 135 12.23 -9.94 -1.70
CA VAL A 135 13.36 -9.15 -2.21
C VAL A 135 12.83 -7.90 -2.91
N HIS A 136 13.11 -6.71 -2.37
CA HIS A 136 12.79 -5.44 -3.03
C HIS A 136 13.70 -5.19 -4.25
N ILE A 137 13.13 -4.67 -5.34
CA ILE A 137 13.85 -4.38 -6.58
C ILE A 137 13.98 -2.87 -6.78
N SER A 138 15.15 -2.43 -7.24
CA SER A 138 15.39 -1.05 -7.65
C SER A 138 14.47 -0.62 -8.79
N THR A 139 13.76 0.47 -8.59
CA THR A 139 12.85 1.08 -9.57
C THR A 139 13.23 2.52 -9.86
N GLN A 140 13.00 2.97 -11.10
CA GLN A 140 13.26 4.34 -11.52
C GLN A 140 12.03 4.87 -12.23
N ILE A 141 11.53 6.01 -11.77
CA ILE A 141 10.40 6.73 -12.40
C ILE A 141 10.97 7.95 -13.12
N TYR A 142 10.69 8.04 -14.41
CA TYR A 142 11.06 9.20 -15.24
C TYR A 142 9.77 9.91 -15.66
N ILE A 143 9.65 11.19 -15.29
CA ILE A 143 8.52 12.03 -15.68
C ILE A 143 8.98 12.92 -16.83
N ASP A 144 8.39 12.71 -18.01
CA ASP A 144 8.70 13.46 -19.23
C ASP A 144 7.86 14.75 -19.26
N ASP A 145 8.11 15.68 -18.32
CA ASP A 145 7.48 17.01 -18.35
C ASP A 145 8.32 18.07 -17.62
N ASN A 146 8.67 19.15 -18.33
CA ASN A 146 9.34 20.37 -17.82
C ASN A 146 8.43 21.23 -16.89
N LYS A 147 7.42 20.64 -16.25
CA LYS A 147 6.50 21.33 -15.34
C LYS A 147 6.43 20.56 -14.05
N SER A 148 6.56 21.28 -12.94
CA SER A 148 6.47 20.83 -11.54
C SER A 148 5.12 20.14 -11.25
N ILE A 149 4.94 18.93 -11.77
CA ILE A 149 3.96 17.99 -11.22
C ILE A 149 4.54 17.58 -9.88
N ASN A 150 3.74 17.59 -8.80
CA ASN A 150 4.18 17.04 -7.52
C ASN A 150 4.77 15.65 -7.76
N ASP A 151 6.08 15.51 -7.58
CA ASP A 151 6.84 14.32 -7.98
C ASP A 151 6.38 13.04 -7.25
N ASN A 152 5.56 13.16 -6.20
CA ASN A 152 5.11 12.06 -5.34
C ASN A 152 3.67 11.57 -5.60
N ILE A 153 3.07 11.85 -6.78
CA ILE A 153 1.73 11.31 -7.09
C ILE A 153 1.81 9.85 -7.55
N ILE A 154 2.80 9.53 -8.37
CA ILE A 154 2.96 8.20 -8.96
C ILE A 154 4.11 7.50 -8.25
N GLY A 155 3.90 6.29 -7.78
CA GLY A 155 4.92 5.47 -7.14
C GLY A 155 4.81 4.00 -7.53
N VAL A 156 5.82 3.23 -7.12
CA VAL A 156 5.97 1.83 -7.52
C VAL A 156 6.66 1.02 -6.42
N ILE A 157 6.00 -0.06 -5.99
CA ILE A 157 6.63 -1.07 -5.15
C ILE A 157 6.90 -2.28 -6.03
N ALA A 158 8.17 -2.64 -6.20
CA ALA A 158 8.58 -3.82 -6.96
C ALA A 158 9.33 -4.82 -6.07
N SER A 159 9.00 -6.09 -6.23
CA SER A 159 9.61 -7.18 -5.48
C SER A 159 9.74 -8.46 -6.30
N THR A 160 10.66 -9.32 -5.89
CA THR A 160 10.84 -10.68 -6.41
C THR A 160 10.74 -11.69 -5.30
N HIS A 161 10.33 -12.89 -5.71
CA HIS A 161 10.42 -14.10 -4.93
C HIS A 161 11.39 -15.07 -5.62
N ASP A 162 12.39 -15.54 -4.89
CA ASP A 162 13.30 -16.58 -5.36
C ASP A 162 12.82 -17.95 -4.83
N PRO A 163 12.66 -18.96 -5.72
CA PRO A 163 12.04 -20.21 -5.33
C PRO A 163 12.91 -20.98 -4.32
N GLU A 164 12.25 -21.60 -3.35
CA GLU A 164 12.91 -22.50 -2.41
C GLU A 164 13.41 -23.77 -3.13
N LYS A 165 14.69 -24.12 -2.92
CA LYS A 165 15.39 -25.17 -3.69
C LYS A 165 14.73 -26.55 -3.66
N ASP A 166 13.94 -26.84 -2.63
CA ASP A 166 13.34 -28.16 -2.40
C ASP A 166 11.83 -28.21 -2.67
N ILE A 167 11.22 -27.09 -3.10
CA ILE A 167 9.78 -27.00 -3.35
C ILE A 167 9.50 -26.98 -4.86
N GLN A 168 9.03 -28.10 -5.40
CA GLN A 168 8.75 -28.21 -6.85
C GLN A 168 7.55 -27.38 -7.33
N SER A 169 6.62 -27.04 -6.43
CA SER A 169 5.47 -26.18 -6.75
C SER A 169 5.80 -24.69 -6.70
N ASP A 170 7.03 -24.35 -6.31
CA ASP A 170 7.49 -22.99 -6.16
C ASP A 170 8.29 -22.55 -7.39
N SER A 171 8.19 -21.28 -7.73
CA SER A 171 8.77 -20.74 -8.95
C SER A 171 9.14 -19.28 -8.76
N TRP A 172 10.07 -18.79 -9.56
CA TRP A 172 10.43 -17.37 -9.52
C TRP A 172 9.24 -16.48 -9.84
N GLN A 173 9.03 -15.44 -9.04
CA GLN A 173 7.96 -14.48 -9.23
C GLN A 173 8.50 -13.06 -9.16
N SER A 174 7.87 -12.14 -9.90
CA SER A 174 8.08 -10.71 -9.75
C SER A 174 6.74 -9.99 -9.69
N THR A 175 6.56 -9.18 -8.65
CA THR A 175 5.34 -8.41 -8.42
C THR A 175 5.68 -6.93 -8.43
N ILE A 176 4.92 -6.17 -9.21
CA ILE A 176 5.09 -4.74 -9.42
C ILE A 176 3.75 -4.07 -9.19
N LEU A 177 3.65 -3.31 -8.10
CA LEU A 177 2.47 -2.57 -7.70
C LEU A 177 2.69 -1.09 -7.98
N LEU A 178 1.90 -0.55 -8.91
CA LEU A 178 1.88 0.87 -9.26
C LEU A 178 0.66 1.52 -8.62
N TYR A 179 0.85 2.74 -8.12
CA TYR A 179 -0.23 3.56 -7.61
C TYR A 179 -0.15 4.99 -8.16
N ALA A 180 -1.30 5.65 -8.21
CA ALA A 180 -1.41 7.08 -8.40
C ALA A 180 -2.27 7.67 -7.28
N SER A 181 -1.66 8.46 -6.39
CA SER A 181 -2.32 9.00 -5.20
C SER A 181 -1.90 10.45 -4.91
N ASP A 182 -2.87 11.37 -5.04
CA ASP A 182 -2.81 12.73 -4.49
C ASP A 182 -3.48 12.77 -3.10
N ASP A 183 -3.05 11.85 -2.24
CA ASP A 183 -3.54 11.66 -0.88
C ASP A 183 -5.06 11.49 -0.80
N ASN A 184 -5.77 12.40 -0.14
CA ASN A 184 -7.21 12.36 0.04
C ASN A 184 -8.01 12.97 -1.13
N LYS A 185 -7.32 13.37 -2.22
CA LYS A 185 -7.96 13.95 -3.40
C LYS A 185 -8.07 12.92 -4.52
N THR A 186 -9.27 12.82 -5.07
CA THR A 186 -9.52 12.07 -6.30
C THR A 186 -9.26 12.98 -7.50
N SER A 187 -8.36 12.57 -8.40
CA SER A 187 -8.18 13.21 -9.70
C SER A 187 -8.92 12.42 -10.79
N THR A 188 -9.46 13.14 -11.78
CA THR A 188 -10.04 12.57 -13.01
C THR A 188 -9.07 12.57 -14.18
N ASP A 189 -7.85 13.08 -13.98
CA ASP A 189 -6.87 13.21 -15.04
C ASP A 189 -6.34 11.85 -15.47
N ILE A 190 -6.24 11.65 -16.78
CA ILE A 190 -5.65 10.46 -17.35
C ILE A 190 -4.14 10.69 -17.48
N LYS A 191 -3.36 9.76 -16.94
CA LYS A 191 -1.90 9.73 -17.06
C LYS A 191 -1.49 8.52 -17.90
N PHE A 192 -0.56 8.74 -18.82
CA PHE A 192 0.05 7.67 -19.62
C PHE A 192 1.33 7.22 -18.94
N LEU A 193 1.50 5.91 -18.80
CA LEU A 193 2.68 5.29 -18.19
C LEU A 193 3.26 4.26 -19.15
N THR A 194 4.56 4.35 -19.38
CA THR A 194 5.34 3.35 -20.11
C THR A 194 6.16 2.57 -19.12
N LEU A 195 5.94 1.25 -19.07
CA LEU A 195 6.64 0.36 -18.16
C LEU A 195 7.69 -0.43 -18.94
N ASN A 196 8.94 -0.30 -18.52
CA ASN A 196 10.05 -1.05 -19.09
C ASN A 196 10.61 -2.00 -18.04
N PHE A 197 10.45 -3.30 -18.28
CA PHE A 197 10.92 -4.34 -17.40
C PHE A 197 12.13 -5.02 -18.03
N THR A 198 13.20 -5.17 -17.27
CA THR A 198 14.47 -5.73 -17.75
C THR A 198 14.96 -6.86 -16.85
N ASN A 199 15.92 -7.66 -17.34
CA ASN A 199 16.61 -8.69 -16.55
C ASN A 199 15.74 -9.84 -16.00
N PHE A 200 14.65 -10.21 -16.68
CA PHE A 200 13.91 -11.42 -16.32
C PHE A 200 14.77 -12.68 -16.47
N PRO A 201 14.61 -13.67 -15.57
CA PRO A 201 15.26 -14.95 -15.71
C PRO A 201 14.79 -15.65 -17.00
N LYS A 202 15.72 -16.34 -17.66
CA LYS A 202 15.42 -17.12 -18.87
C LYS A 202 14.80 -18.45 -18.45
N SER A 203 13.48 -18.57 -18.45
CA SER A 203 12.77 -19.84 -18.21
C SER A 203 11.75 -20.15 -19.31
N LYS A 204 11.35 -21.43 -19.43
CA LYS A 204 10.33 -21.90 -20.36
C LYS A 204 8.97 -21.86 -19.66
N GLY A 205 8.19 -20.79 -19.88
CA GLY A 205 6.80 -20.69 -19.41
C GLY A 205 6.57 -19.46 -18.53
N ASN A 206 6.33 -18.31 -19.16
CA ASN A 206 6.02 -17.08 -18.44
C ASN A 206 4.50 -16.93 -18.36
N PHE A 207 3.95 -16.98 -17.15
CA PHE A 207 2.58 -16.62 -16.86
C PHE A 207 2.53 -15.18 -16.37
N PHE A 208 1.53 -14.44 -16.87
CA PHE A 208 1.35 -13.03 -16.56
C PHE A 208 -0.05 -12.82 -16.00
N GLN A 209 -0.13 -12.20 -14.83
CA GLN A 209 -1.40 -11.82 -14.21
C GLN A 209 -1.44 -10.31 -13.99
N LEU A 210 -2.46 -9.66 -14.55
CA LEU A 210 -2.69 -8.24 -14.42
C LEU A 210 -3.94 -7.98 -13.60
N PHE A 211 -3.79 -7.23 -12.52
CA PHE A 211 -4.90 -6.72 -11.72
C PHE A 211 -5.01 -5.22 -11.95
N ILE A 212 -6.18 -4.78 -12.44
CA ILE A 212 -6.47 -3.35 -12.67
C ILE A 212 -7.62 -2.92 -11.77
N LYS A 213 -7.40 -1.87 -10.98
CA LYS A 213 -8.47 -1.05 -10.38
C LYS A 213 -8.21 0.41 -10.70
N GLN A 214 -9.26 1.23 -10.78
CA GLN A 214 -9.09 2.68 -10.97
C GLN A 214 -8.08 3.21 -9.92
N ALA A 215 -7.03 3.89 -10.38
CA ALA A 215 -5.87 4.39 -9.60
C ALA A 215 -4.85 3.37 -9.03
N LEU A 216 -5.03 2.05 -9.22
CA LEU A 216 -4.10 1.01 -8.75
C LEU A 216 -3.90 -0.05 -9.84
N LEU A 217 -2.64 -0.30 -10.21
CA LEU A 217 -2.29 -1.27 -11.25
C LEU A 217 -1.23 -2.23 -10.69
N MET A 218 -1.52 -3.53 -10.68
CA MET A 218 -0.55 -4.52 -10.22
C MET A 218 -0.27 -5.56 -11.30
N PHE A 219 1.01 -5.76 -11.56
CA PHE A 219 1.54 -6.77 -12.46
C PHE A 219 2.20 -7.86 -11.64
N CYS A 220 1.81 -9.11 -11.87
CA CYS A 220 2.47 -10.28 -11.29
C CYS A 220 2.97 -11.17 -12.43
N PHE A 221 4.27 -11.43 -12.44
CA PHE A 221 4.97 -12.29 -13.38
C PHE A 221 5.37 -13.57 -12.66
N ILE A 222 5.02 -14.72 -13.22
CA ILE A 222 5.36 -16.03 -12.67
C ILE A 222 6.11 -16.81 -13.76
N CYS A 223 7.34 -17.20 -13.48
CA CYS A 223 8.18 -18.01 -14.38
C CYS A 223 8.07 -19.48 -13.97
N CYS A 224 7.06 -20.20 -14.46
CA CYS A 224 6.95 -21.64 -14.17
C CYS A 224 7.92 -22.42 -15.05
N THR A 225 8.78 -23.25 -14.45
CA THR A 225 9.41 -24.34 -15.18
C THR A 225 8.38 -25.46 -15.35
N THR A 226 7.78 -25.59 -16.53
CA THR A 226 7.02 -26.79 -16.88
C THR A 226 7.97 -27.99 -16.99
N PHE A 227 7.68 -29.05 -16.23
CA PHE A 227 8.33 -30.35 -16.35
C PHE A 227 8.15 -30.98 -17.74
#